data_AF-A0A7M7PBE6-F1
#
_entry.id   AF-A0A7M7PBE6-F1
#
_cell.length_a   1.000
_cell.length_b   1.000
_cell.length_c   1.000
_cell.angle_alpha   90.00
_cell.angle_beta   90.00
_cell.angle_gamma   90.00
#
_symmetry.space_group_name_H-M   'P 1'
#
loop_
_entity.id
_entity.type
_entity.pdbx_description
1 polymer ?
#
loop_
_entity_poly.entity_id
_entity_poly.type
_entity_poly.pdbx_seq_one_letter_code
_entity_poly.pdbx_strand_id
1 'polypeptide(L)'
;MALHMKTFLFIIITVFVTFNDCNAMIDSLYCGKENCYDVLGVTRDAAKSEIAKNYRQLARKYHPDKNKDAGAEEKFQAIATAYEILRDEDQRKDYDYMLDNPDEVYRHYYRYYRTRVAPKVDVRIVIAVSITVLSAIQYFSWWSRYNTAIKYLVTVPKYRLRAQDIAKKQGLLNDSVRKRGKRSKEAMREEEESILRQVVEENADIRGGYSKPKITDILWIQLILLPVTIAKYFYWYARWTWKFSIQREPYGLEEKHYVIRKNMGVTHLQYEGLEESDKAMFLKQELWIPENFKVYKQEKEEQMKANLAENSRYKSYRRYMKTHGKGSMTFQE
;
A
#
# COMPACT_ATOMS: atom_id res chain seq x y z
N MET A 1 33.55 65.18 15.46
CA MET A 1 32.60 64.19 14.90
C MET A 1 33.10 62.74 15.02
N ALA A 2 34.37 62.44 14.76
CA ALA A 2 34.92 61.07 14.87
C ALA A 2 34.98 60.48 16.30
N LEU A 3 35.09 61.31 17.34
CA LEU A 3 35.18 60.85 18.73
C LEU A 3 33.85 60.30 19.27
N HIS A 4 32.72 60.91 18.89
CA HIS A 4 31.39 60.45 19.28
C HIS A 4 30.98 59.15 18.59
N MET A 5 31.47 58.90 17.37
CA MET A 5 31.20 57.66 16.65
C MET A 5 31.88 56.45 17.32
N LYS A 6 33.09 56.64 17.86
CA LYS A 6 33.83 55.59 18.59
C LYS A 6 33.20 55.24 19.93
N THR A 7 32.73 56.25 20.69
CA THR A 7 32.01 55.99 21.95
C THR A 7 30.66 55.33 21.73
N PHE A 8 29.96 55.68 20.65
CA PHE A 8 28.68 55.04 20.30
C PHE A 8 28.87 53.58 19.85
N LEU A 9 29.91 53.29 19.07
CA LEU A 9 30.26 51.91 18.69
C LEU A 9 30.67 51.07 19.90
N PHE A 10 31.43 51.65 20.84
CA PHE A 10 31.86 50.95 22.06
C PHE A 10 30.67 50.62 22.96
N ILE A 11 29.71 51.55 23.11
CA ILE A 11 28.46 51.32 23.87
C ILE A 11 27.61 50.24 23.19
N ILE A 12 27.46 50.26 21.86
CA ILE A 12 26.73 49.23 21.12
C ILE A 12 27.39 47.86 21.29
N ILE A 13 28.73 47.78 21.23
CA ILE A 13 29.46 46.52 21.43
C ILE A 13 29.33 46.02 22.88
N THR A 14 29.41 46.90 23.88
CA THR A 14 29.21 46.49 25.28
C THR A 14 27.78 46.06 25.58
N VAL A 15 26.77 46.69 24.96
CA VAL A 15 25.36 46.29 25.08
C VAL A 15 25.11 44.96 24.35
N PHE A 16 25.78 44.70 23.23
CA PHE A 16 25.69 43.43 22.51
C PHE A 16 26.32 42.26 23.29
N VAL A 17 27.37 42.52 24.07
CA VAL A 17 28.05 41.49 24.89
C VAL A 17 27.26 41.14 26.16
N THR A 18 26.43 42.06 26.68
CA THR A 18 25.60 41.81 27.88
C THR A 18 24.27 41.11 27.63
N PHE A 19 23.91 40.79 26.38
CA PHE A 19 22.67 40.07 26.03
C PHE A 19 22.90 38.60 25.63
N ASN A 20 24.03 38.00 26.01
CA ASN A 20 24.16 36.55 26.02
C ASN A 20 23.62 36.00 27.35
N ASP A 21 22.30 36.09 27.55
CA ASP A 21 21.63 35.17 28.47
C ASP A 21 21.73 33.79 27.84
N CYS A 22 22.75 33.05 28.26
CA CYS A 22 23.01 31.66 27.91
C CYS A 22 21.96 30.76 28.58
N ASN A 23 20.69 30.92 28.20
CA ASN A 23 19.61 30.02 28.60
C ASN A 23 19.64 28.83 27.65
N ALA A 24 20.42 27.82 28.01
CA ALA A 24 20.52 26.55 27.30
C ALA A 24 19.25 25.67 27.41
N MET A 25 18.14 26.20 27.95
CA MET A 25 16.88 25.49 28.11
C MET A 25 15.89 25.82 27.00
N ILE A 26 15.28 24.77 26.45
CA ILE A 26 14.32 24.85 25.35
C ILE A 26 12.94 25.16 25.96
N ASP A 27 12.38 26.32 25.64
CA ASP A 27 11.11 26.83 26.19
C ASP A 27 9.93 25.85 26.03
N SER A 28 9.96 25.00 25.01
CA SER A 28 8.90 24.02 24.71
C SER A 28 9.08 22.66 25.41
N LEU A 29 10.12 22.47 26.23
CA LEU A 29 10.48 21.16 26.80
C LEU A 29 10.43 21.19 28.33
N TYR A 30 9.98 20.10 28.94
CA TYR A 30 9.95 19.93 30.39
C TYR A 30 9.25 21.10 31.13
N CYS A 31 9.99 21.85 31.96
CA CYS A 31 9.50 23.01 32.71
C CYS A 31 9.79 24.35 32.01
N GLY A 32 10.08 24.33 30.71
CA GLY A 32 10.35 25.50 29.89
C GLY A 32 11.67 26.17 30.25
N LYS A 33 11.62 27.46 30.59
CA LYS A 33 12.80 28.26 30.98
C LYS A 33 13.25 28.05 32.43
N GLU A 34 12.43 27.40 33.26
CA GLU A 34 12.73 27.14 34.67
C GLU A 34 13.21 25.71 34.87
N ASN A 35 14.09 25.51 35.85
CA ASN A 35 14.54 24.17 36.21
C ASN A 35 13.46 23.49 37.07
N CYS A 36 13.01 22.30 36.68
CA CYS A 36 11.99 21.53 37.42
C CYS A 36 12.35 21.29 38.90
N TYR A 37 13.64 21.20 39.25
CA TYR A 37 14.09 21.08 40.64
C TYR A 37 13.81 22.37 41.43
N ASP A 38 14.10 23.52 40.82
CA ASP A 38 13.89 24.85 41.41
C ASP A 38 12.40 25.17 41.55
N VAL A 39 11.59 24.79 40.56
CA VAL A 39 10.11 24.93 40.60
C VAL A 39 9.51 24.21 41.81
N LEU A 40 10.04 23.03 42.17
CA LEU A 40 9.60 22.26 43.34
C LEU A 40 10.36 22.62 44.63
N GLY A 41 11.41 23.44 44.55
CA GLY A 41 12.27 23.78 45.68
C GLY A 41 13.01 22.57 46.27
N VAL A 42 13.47 21.65 45.41
CA VAL A 42 14.21 20.44 45.80
C VAL A 42 15.57 20.41 45.12
N THR A 43 16.53 19.69 45.69
CA THR A 43 17.83 19.46 45.05
C THR A 43 17.77 18.30 44.06
N ARG A 44 18.76 18.21 43.16
CA ARG A 44 18.92 17.09 42.23
C ARG A 44 19.12 15.74 42.94
N ASP A 45 19.57 15.75 44.19
CA ASP A 45 19.73 14.55 45.02
C ASP A 45 18.49 14.18 45.84
N ALA A 46 17.40 14.97 45.74
CA ALA A 46 16.21 14.76 46.55
C ALA A 46 15.57 13.38 46.30
N ALA A 47 15.19 12.73 47.40
CA ALA A 47 14.50 11.44 47.35
C ALA A 47 13.07 11.62 46.83
N LYS A 48 12.48 10.56 46.24
CA LYS A 48 11.09 10.60 45.74
C LYS A 48 10.07 11.02 46.80
N SER A 49 10.30 10.66 48.06
CA SER A 49 9.46 11.04 49.19
C SER A 49 9.48 12.54 49.45
N GLU A 50 10.64 13.18 49.32
CA GLU A 50 10.83 14.63 49.48
C GLU A 50 10.18 15.40 48.32
N ILE A 51 10.41 14.96 47.08
CA ILE A 51 9.78 15.51 45.88
C ILE A 51 8.24 15.47 46.03
N ALA A 52 7.68 14.34 46.46
CA ALA A 52 6.23 14.22 46.67
C ALA A 52 5.72 15.10 47.83
N LYS A 53 6.51 15.29 48.89
CA LYS A 53 6.15 16.15 50.02
C LYS A 53 6.07 17.62 49.59
N ASN A 54 7.10 18.11 48.90
CA ASN A 54 7.16 19.51 48.45
C ASN A 54 6.10 19.81 47.39
N TYR A 55 5.87 18.90 46.45
CA TYR A 55 4.75 18.99 45.51
C TYR A 55 3.40 19.17 46.24
N ARG A 56 3.07 18.32 47.23
CA ARG A 56 1.80 18.44 47.98
C ARG A 56 1.68 19.74 48.78
N GLN A 57 2.79 20.32 49.22
CA GLN A 57 2.80 21.60 49.92
C GLN A 57 2.54 22.75 48.95
N LEU A 58 3.26 22.78 47.83
CA LEU A 58 3.14 23.82 46.81
C LEU A 58 1.78 23.75 46.08
N ALA A 59 1.32 22.54 45.74
CA ALA A 59 0.01 22.33 45.12
C ALA A 59 -1.15 22.82 45.99
N ARG A 60 -1.07 22.66 47.32
CA ARG A 60 -2.08 23.21 48.25
C ARG A 60 -2.04 24.73 48.35
N LYS A 61 -0.85 25.33 48.22
CA LYS A 61 -0.63 26.79 48.30
C LYS A 61 -1.08 27.52 47.04
N TYR A 62 -0.85 26.92 45.87
CA TYR A 62 -1.17 27.50 44.56
C TYR A 62 -2.40 26.87 43.91
N HIS A 63 -3.20 26.11 44.65
CA HIS A 63 -4.43 25.51 44.11
C HIS A 63 -5.38 26.61 43.63
N PRO A 64 -5.90 26.56 42.39
CA PRO A 64 -6.74 27.62 41.83
C PRO A 64 -8.02 27.87 42.66
N ASP A 65 -8.58 26.85 43.30
CA ASP A 65 -9.74 27.03 44.19
C ASP A 65 -9.42 27.82 45.48
N LYS A 66 -8.19 27.74 45.97
CA LYS A 66 -7.78 28.34 47.25
C LYS A 66 -7.03 29.65 47.07
N ASN A 67 -6.37 29.82 45.94
CA ASN A 67 -5.59 31.00 45.61
C ASN A 67 -6.11 31.59 44.29
N LYS A 68 -6.67 32.80 44.37
CA LYS A 68 -7.24 33.55 43.24
C LYS A 68 -6.32 34.65 42.72
N ASP A 69 -5.06 34.66 43.15
CA ASP A 69 -4.06 35.62 42.66
C ASP A 69 -3.82 35.44 41.16
N ALA A 70 -3.56 36.56 40.46
CA ALA A 70 -3.16 36.52 39.06
C ALA A 70 -1.84 35.72 38.93
N GLY A 71 -1.88 34.63 38.15
CA GLY A 71 -0.74 33.72 37.94
C GLY A 71 -0.67 32.51 38.88
N ALA A 72 -1.66 32.30 39.78
CA ALA A 72 -1.73 31.09 40.60
C ALA A 72 -1.89 29.82 39.74
N GLU A 73 -2.68 29.89 38.67
CA GLU A 73 -2.90 28.78 37.73
C GLU A 73 -1.64 28.40 36.95
N GLU A 74 -0.92 29.39 36.40
CA GLU A 74 0.35 29.16 35.68
C GLU A 74 1.40 28.51 36.58
N LYS A 75 1.55 29.00 37.81
CA LYS A 75 2.45 28.40 38.81
C LYS A 75 2.03 26.98 39.15
N PHE A 76 0.74 26.72 39.29
CA PHE A 76 0.22 25.38 39.56
C PHE A 76 0.54 24.42 38.41
N GLN A 77 0.37 24.85 37.15
CA GLN A 77 0.73 24.06 35.97
C GLN A 77 2.23 23.75 35.92
N ALA A 78 3.10 24.72 36.21
CA ALA A 78 4.55 24.51 36.30
C ALA A 78 4.92 23.50 37.39
N ILE A 79 4.34 23.63 38.60
CA ILE A 79 4.53 22.71 39.73
C ILE A 79 4.09 21.28 39.38
N ALA A 80 2.94 21.15 38.70
CA ALA A 80 2.43 19.84 38.27
C ALA A 80 3.34 19.19 37.23
N THR A 81 3.83 19.98 36.26
CA THR A 81 4.75 19.52 35.21
C THR A 81 6.08 19.08 35.81
N ALA A 82 6.66 19.88 36.70
CA ALA A 82 7.90 19.54 37.40
C ALA A 82 7.78 18.24 38.20
N TYR A 83 6.64 18.04 38.88
CA TYR A 83 6.40 16.79 39.60
C TYR A 83 6.22 15.58 38.68
N GLU A 84 5.54 15.73 37.54
CA GLU A 84 5.39 14.65 36.55
C GLU A 84 6.75 14.13 36.08
N ILE A 85 7.65 15.04 35.74
CA ILE A 85 8.99 14.75 35.23
C ILE A 85 9.89 14.14 36.31
N LEU A 86 9.90 14.72 37.51
CA LEU A 86 10.82 14.31 38.58
C LEU A 86 10.36 13.07 39.36
N ARG A 87 9.07 12.72 39.29
CA ARG A 87 8.51 11.53 39.96
C ARG A 87 8.89 10.23 39.24
N ASP A 88 8.85 10.25 37.91
CA ASP A 88 9.18 9.10 37.06
C ASP A 88 10.71 9.00 36.93
N GLU A 89 11.29 7.82 37.22
CA GLU A 89 12.75 7.67 37.20
C GLU A 89 13.34 7.81 35.81
N ASP A 90 12.63 7.35 34.78
CA ASP A 90 13.12 7.39 33.41
C ASP A 90 13.04 8.83 32.87
N GLN A 91 11.94 9.54 33.17
CA GLN A 91 11.82 10.96 32.83
C GLN A 91 12.82 11.83 33.60
N ARG A 92 13.05 11.55 34.88
CA ARG A 92 14.08 12.25 35.68
C ARG A 92 15.47 12.02 35.13
N LYS A 93 15.82 10.79 34.73
CA LYS A 93 17.10 10.48 34.06
C LYS A 93 17.26 11.21 32.74
N ASP A 94 16.20 11.26 31.93
CA ASP A 94 16.22 11.99 30.65
C ASP A 94 16.37 13.50 30.86
N TYR A 95 15.68 14.05 31.87
CA TYR A 95 15.79 15.46 32.25
C TYR A 95 17.17 15.80 32.79
N ASP A 96 17.72 14.97 33.66
CA ASP A 96 19.08 15.07 34.19
C ASP A 96 20.13 15.01 33.07
N TYR A 97 19.96 14.09 32.11
CA TYR A 97 20.84 14.01 30.94
C TYR A 97 20.75 15.27 30.06
N MET A 98 19.58 15.87 29.94
CA MET A 98 19.39 17.15 29.25
C MET A 98 20.14 18.29 29.95
N LEU A 99 20.04 18.38 31.28
CA LEU A 99 20.77 19.38 32.05
C LEU A 99 22.28 19.24 31.90
N ASP A 100 22.78 18.00 31.83
CA ASP A 100 24.22 17.72 31.68
C ASP A 100 24.72 17.89 30.23
N ASN A 101 23.84 17.76 29.22
CA ASN A 101 24.21 17.76 27.80
C ASN A 101 23.29 18.67 26.97
N PRO A 102 23.29 19.99 27.20
CA PRO A 102 22.35 20.92 26.54
C PRO A 102 22.48 20.94 25.00
N ASP A 103 23.65 20.61 24.46
CA ASP A 103 23.95 20.68 23.03
C ASP A 103 23.16 19.64 22.19
N GLU A 104 22.71 18.54 22.80
CA GLU A 104 22.01 17.44 22.12
C GLU A 104 20.49 17.70 21.91
N VAL A 105 20.13 18.92 21.46
CA VAL A 105 18.75 19.41 21.30
C VAL A 105 17.80 18.39 20.65
N TYR A 106 18.21 17.79 19.52
CA TYR A 106 17.37 16.84 18.77
C TYR A 106 17.07 15.56 19.55
N ARG A 107 18.02 15.09 20.37
CA ARG A 107 17.85 13.86 21.16
C ARG A 107 16.87 14.09 22.30
N HIS A 108 16.99 15.22 23.00
CA HIS A 108 16.09 15.58 24.09
C HIS A 108 14.68 15.77 23.58
N TYR A 109 14.53 16.47 22.44
CA TYR A 109 13.25 16.59 21.75
C TYR A 109 12.67 15.21 21.42
N TYR A 110 13.44 14.35 20.77
CA TYR A 110 12.98 13.00 20.41
C TYR A 110 12.57 12.18 21.65
N ARG A 111 13.36 12.18 22.73
CA ARG A 111 13.02 11.44 23.96
C ARG A 111 11.77 11.99 24.64
N TYR A 112 11.66 13.31 24.79
CA TYR A 112 10.51 13.97 25.40
C TYR A 112 9.20 13.66 24.66
N TYR A 113 9.20 13.73 23.34
CA TYR A 113 7.99 13.39 22.57
C TYR A 113 7.72 11.90 22.56
N ARG A 114 8.74 11.05 22.37
CA ARG A 114 8.56 9.59 22.30
C ARG A 114 7.86 9.05 23.54
N THR A 115 8.22 9.48 24.75
CA THR A 115 7.57 8.99 25.98
C THR A 115 6.11 9.40 26.08
N ARG A 116 5.75 10.58 25.57
CA ARG A 116 4.37 11.10 25.60
C ARG A 116 3.48 10.59 24.47
N VAL A 117 4.02 10.39 23.27
CA VAL A 117 3.25 10.11 22.05
C VAL A 117 3.41 8.68 21.51
N ALA A 118 4.43 7.93 21.95
CA ALA A 118 4.62 6.59 21.41
C ALA A 118 3.46 5.67 21.81
N PRO A 119 2.86 4.94 20.86
CA PRO A 119 1.82 3.98 21.17
C PRO A 119 2.40 2.88 22.06
N LYS A 120 1.65 2.49 23.09
CA LYS A 120 2.05 1.42 24.02
C LYS A 120 2.03 0.03 23.36
N VAL A 121 1.44 -0.10 22.17
CA VAL A 121 1.36 -1.35 21.41
C VAL A 121 2.50 -1.41 20.39
N ASP A 122 3.10 -2.60 20.23
CA ASP A 122 4.11 -2.81 19.21
C ASP A 122 3.47 -2.70 17.82
N VAL A 123 3.95 -1.73 17.04
CA VAL A 123 3.49 -1.44 15.67
C VAL A 123 3.59 -2.67 14.78
N ARG A 124 4.56 -3.58 15.04
CA ARG A 124 4.75 -4.82 14.27
C ARG A 124 3.54 -5.75 14.39
N ILE A 125 2.97 -5.85 15.58
CA ILE A 125 1.77 -6.68 15.83
C ILE A 125 0.59 -6.11 15.06
N VAL A 126 0.41 -4.79 15.12
CA VAL A 126 -0.65 -4.10 14.38
C VAL A 126 -0.52 -4.38 12.89
N ILE A 127 0.68 -4.22 12.32
CA ILE A 127 0.95 -4.51 10.91
C ILE A 127 0.62 -5.97 10.57
N ALA A 128 1.08 -6.95 11.37
CA ALA A 128 0.82 -8.37 11.11
C ALA A 128 -0.68 -8.70 11.15
N VAL A 129 -1.42 -8.16 12.13
CA VAL A 129 -2.87 -8.36 12.23
C VAL A 129 -3.57 -7.74 11.01
N SER A 130 -3.22 -6.51 10.65
CA SER A 130 -3.79 -5.83 9.47
C SER A 130 -3.55 -6.61 8.18
N ILE A 131 -2.31 -7.11 7.95
CA ILE A 131 -1.96 -7.92 6.78
C ILE A 131 -2.76 -9.22 6.75
N THR A 132 -3.01 -9.83 7.91
CA THR A 132 -3.80 -11.07 8.04
C THR A 132 -5.25 -10.84 7.66
N VAL A 133 -5.85 -9.77 8.19
CA VAL A 133 -7.24 -9.40 7.86
C VAL A 133 -7.36 -9.09 6.37
N LEU A 134 -6.45 -8.29 5.81
CA LEU A 134 -6.44 -7.96 4.38
C LEU A 134 -6.28 -9.20 3.50
N SER A 135 -5.38 -10.11 3.86
CA SER A 135 -5.17 -11.37 3.12
C SER A 135 -6.41 -12.25 3.13
N ALA A 136 -7.12 -12.33 4.26
CA ALA A 136 -8.37 -13.10 4.37
C ALA A 136 -9.50 -12.48 3.53
N ILE A 137 -9.67 -11.16 3.61
CA ILE A 137 -10.67 -10.43 2.80
C ILE A 137 -10.37 -10.60 1.31
N GLN A 138 -9.09 -10.48 0.91
CA GLN A 138 -8.64 -10.68 -0.47
C GLN A 138 -8.98 -12.09 -0.97
N TYR A 139 -8.61 -13.13 -0.22
CA TYR A 139 -8.91 -14.52 -0.60
C TYR A 139 -10.42 -14.75 -0.74
N PHE A 140 -11.21 -14.28 0.23
CA PHE A 140 -12.66 -14.43 0.19
C PHE A 140 -13.28 -13.67 -0.98
N SER A 141 -12.84 -12.44 -1.25
CA SER A 141 -13.27 -11.65 -2.39
C SER A 141 -12.98 -12.38 -3.71
N TRP A 142 -11.79 -12.96 -3.86
CA TRP A 142 -11.40 -13.70 -5.06
C TRP A 142 -12.20 -15.00 -5.23
N TRP A 143 -12.39 -15.75 -4.15
CA TRP A 143 -13.24 -16.93 -4.12
C TRP A 143 -14.68 -16.61 -4.54
N SER A 144 -15.24 -15.52 -4.01
CA SER A 144 -16.57 -15.03 -4.37
C SER A 144 -16.66 -14.70 -5.87
N ARG A 145 -15.72 -13.91 -6.40
CA ARG A 145 -15.68 -13.55 -7.83
C ARG A 145 -15.55 -14.78 -8.73
N TYR A 146 -14.68 -15.72 -8.38
CA TYR A 146 -14.51 -16.99 -9.12
C TYR A 146 -15.83 -17.76 -9.18
N ASN A 147 -16.51 -17.95 -8.05
CA ASN A 147 -17.80 -18.64 -8.01
C ASN A 147 -18.88 -17.92 -8.82
N THR A 148 -18.91 -16.58 -8.78
CA THR A 148 -19.81 -15.79 -9.61
C THR A 148 -19.52 -15.99 -11.10
N ALA A 149 -18.25 -16.04 -11.50
CA ALA A 149 -17.85 -16.28 -12.88
C ALA A 149 -18.27 -17.69 -13.34
N ILE A 150 -18.04 -18.74 -12.55
CA ILE A 150 -18.48 -20.10 -12.87
C ILE A 150 -20.01 -20.17 -13.02
N LYS A 151 -20.74 -19.56 -12.09
CA LYS A 151 -22.21 -19.50 -12.16
C LYS A 151 -22.68 -18.80 -13.45
N TYR A 152 -22.02 -17.71 -13.83
CA TYR A 152 -22.32 -17.00 -15.08
C TYR A 152 -21.98 -17.84 -16.32
N LEU A 153 -20.85 -18.56 -16.33
CA LEU A 153 -20.50 -19.40 -17.48
C LEU A 153 -21.53 -20.51 -17.73
N VAL A 154 -22.10 -21.09 -16.68
CA VAL A 154 -23.15 -22.12 -16.81
C VAL A 154 -24.47 -21.56 -17.35
N THR A 155 -24.77 -20.27 -17.15
CA THR A 155 -25.98 -19.65 -17.72
C THR A 155 -25.83 -19.32 -19.21
N VAL A 156 -24.61 -19.04 -19.67
CA VAL A 156 -24.34 -18.72 -21.08
C VAL A 156 -24.53 -19.97 -21.96
N PRO A 157 -25.41 -19.93 -22.99
CA PRO A 157 -25.73 -21.11 -23.80
C PRO A 157 -24.51 -21.78 -24.44
N LYS A 158 -23.54 -20.98 -24.92
CA LYS A 158 -22.31 -21.47 -25.57
C LYS A 158 -21.51 -22.42 -24.67
N TYR A 159 -21.30 -22.05 -23.41
CA TYR A 159 -20.51 -22.85 -22.47
C TYR A 159 -21.33 -24.01 -21.89
N ARG A 160 -22.63 -23.78 -21.65
CA ARG A 160 -23.55 -24.83 -21.20
C ARG A 160 -23.63 -26.00 -22.17
N LEU A 161 -23.76 -25.74 -23.47
CA LEU A 161 -23.80 -26.79 -24.50
C LEU A 161 -22.49 -27.59 -24.53
N ARG A 162 -21.35 -26.89 -24.52
CA ARG A 162 -20.03 -27.55 -24.43
C ARG A 162 -19.89 -28.41 -23.18
N ALA A 163 -20.32 -27.91 -22.03
CA ALA A 163 -20.29 -28.66 -20.77
C ALA A 163 -21.20 -29.89 -20.81
N GLN A 164 -22.39 -29.79 -21.43
CA GLN A 164 -23.28 -30.94 -21.64
C GLN A 164 -22.64 -32.00 -22.54
N ASP A 165 -21.98 -31.58 -23.63
CA ASP A 165 -21.30 -32.52 -24.54
C ASP A 165 -20.12 -33.24 -23.85
N ILE A 166 -19.33 -32.52 -23.06
CA ILE A 166 -18.24 -33.10 -22.27
C ILE A 166 -18.81 -34.05 -21.20
N ALA A 167 -19.85 -33.65 -20.47
CA ALA A 167 -20.50 -34.50 -19.48
C ALA A 167 -21.10 -35.78 -20.08
N LYS A 168 -21.65 -35.71 -21.31
CA LYS A 168 -22.11 -36.90 -22.06
C LYS A 168 -20.94 -37.81 -22.44
N LYS A 169 -19.84 -37.24 -22.93
CA LYS A 169 -18.61 -37.98 -23.27
C LYS A 169 -18.01 -38.69 -22.06
N GLN A 170 -18.04 -38.05 -20.89
CA GLN A 170 -17.58 -38.62 -19.62
C GLN A 170 -18.59 -39.60 -18.99
N GLY A 171 -19.77 -39.81 -19.59
CA GLY A 171 -20.81 -40.70 -19.08
C GLY A 171 -21.59 -40.18 -17.85
N LEU A 172 -21.28 -38.98 -17.36
CA LEU A 172 -21.83 -38.40 -16.13
C LEU A 172 -23.33 -38.12 -16.19
N LEU A 173 -23.88 -37.91 -17.40
CA LEU A 173 -25.30 -37.63 -17.62
C LEU A 173 -26.18 -38.90 -17.76
N ASN A 174 -25.59 -40.08 -17.98
CA ASN A 174 -26.37 -41.33 -18.08
C ASN A 174 -26.68 -41.93 -16.70
N ASP A 175 -25.84 -41.66 -15.70
CA ASP A 175 -26.06 -42.11 -14.31
C ASP A 175 -27.22 -41.36 -13.62
N SER A 176 -27.50 -40.11 -14.00
CA SER A 176 -28.67 -39.37 -13.50
C SER A 176 -29.99 -39.98 -14.02
N VAL A 177 -30.00 -40.49 -15.25
CA VAL A 177 -31.14 -41.22 -15.84
C VAL A 177 -31.38 -42.55 -15.12
N ARG A 178 -30.33 -43.21 -14.64
CA ARG A 178 -30.40 -44.49 -13.89
C ARG A 178 -31.04 -44.32 -12.50
N LYS A 179 -30.97 -43.12 -11.91
CA LYS A 179 -31.57 -42.75 -10.61
C LYS A 179 -32.98 -42.13 -10.70
N ARG A 180 -33.57 -42.03 -11.90
CA ARG A 180 -34.91 -41.43 -12.17
C ARG A 180 -36.04 -41.94 -11.27
N GLY A 181 -35.94 -43.16 -10.73
CA GLY A 181 -37.02 -43.79 -9.96
C GLY A 181 -37.20 -43.30 -8.51
N LYS A 182 -36.31 -42.45 -7.96
CA LYS A 182 -36.32 -42.14 -6.50
C LYS A 182 -36.21 -40.66 -6.08
N ARG A 183 -36.08 -39.68 -6.98
CA ARG A 183 -35.83 -38.27 -6.61
C ARG A 183 -36.81 -37.25 -7.21
N SER A 184 -37.03 -36.15 -6.50
CA SER A 184 -37.83 -34.99 -6.93
C SER A 184 -37.24 -34.34 -8.19
N LYS A 185 -38.11 -33.74 -9.03
CA LYS A 185 -37.74 -33.03 -10.26
C LYS A 185 -36.77 -31.86 -10.03
N GLU A 186 -36.85 -31.21 -8.87
CA GLU A 186 -35.96 -30.11 -8.49
C GLU A 186 -34.57 -30.61 -8.12
N ALA A 187 -34.48 -31.66 -7.29
CA ALA A 187 -33.22 -32.30 -6.94
C ALA A 187 -32.46 -32.82 -8.18
N MET A 188 -33.17 -33.35 -9.18
CA MET A 188 -32.56 -33.77 -10.44
C MET A 188 -31.96 -32.60 -11.23
N ARG A 189 -32.62 -31.44 -11.23
CA ARG A 189 -32.11 -30.23 -11.90
C ARG A 189 -30.87 -29.68 -11.20
N GLU A 190 -30.86 -29.71 -9.87
CA GLU A 190 -29.70 -29.29 -9.08
C GLU A 190 -28.50 -30.21 -9.29
N GLU A 191 -28.72 -31.52 -9.38
CA GLU A 191 -27.68 -32.49 -9.73
C GLU A 191 -27.10 -32.23 -11.12
N GLU A 192 -27.95 -32.08 -12.13
CA GLU A 192 -27.52 -31.73 -13.49
C GLU A 192 -26.74 -30.41 -13.51
N GLU A 193 -27.22 -29.38 -12.79
CA GLU A 193 -26.53 -28.10 -12.69
C GLU A 193 -25.19 -28.22 -11.96
N SER A 194 -25.09 -29.07 -10.92
CA SER A 194 -23.84 -29.32 -10.19
C SER A 194 -22.79 -30.02 -11.07
N ILE A 195 -23.22 -30.99 -11.89
CA ILE A 195 -22.37 -31.70 -12.85
C ILE A 195 -21.87 -30.72 -13.91
N LEU A 196 -22.76 -29.88 -14.45
CA LEU A 196 -22.37 -28.85 -15.42
C LEU A 196 -21.41 -27.82 -14.82
N ARG A 197 -21.61 -27.41 -13.56
CA ARG A 197 -20.66 -26.54 -12.85
C ARG A 197 -19.29 -27.19 -12.70
N GLN A 198 -19.22 -28.46 -12.32
CA GLN A 198 -17.95 -29.20 -12.21
C GLN A 198 -17.22 -29.30 -13.55
N VAL A 199 -17.95 -29.63 -14.62
CA VAL A 199 -17.36 -29.73 -15.96
C VAL A 199 -16.87 -28.37 -16.45
N VAL A 200 -17.60 -27.28 -16.17
CA VAL A 200 -17.14 -25.92 -16.47
C VAL A 200 -15.94 -25.55 -15.60
N GLU A 201 -15.90 -25.89 -14.31
CA GLU A 201 -14.74 -25.64 -13.44
C GLU A 201 -13.47 -26.37 -13.92
N GLU A 202 -13.59 -27.62 -14.39
CA GLU A 202 -12.45 -28.40 -14.86
C GLU A 202 -11.94 -27.93 -16.24
N ASN A 203 -12.85 -27.49 -17.12
CA ASN A 203 -12.52 -27.24 -18.54
C ASN A 203 -12.51 -25.75 -18.93
N ALA A 204 -13.05 -24.85 -18.11
CA ALA A 204 -13.03 -23.41 -18.41
C ALA A 204 -11.71 -22.79 -17.98
N ASP A 205 -10.94 -22.31 -18.96
CA ASP A 205 -9.76 -21.50 -18.72
C ASP A 205 -10.17 -20.06 -18.35
N ILE A 206 -10.49 -19.84 -17.08
CA ILE A 206 -10.86 -18.52 -16.55
C ILE A 206 -9.58 -17.78 -16.13
N ARG A 207 -9.19 -16.79 -16.94
CA ARG A 207 -8.00 -15.96 -16.71
C ARG A 207 -8.34 -14.61 -16.08
N GLY A 208 -7.34 -13.98 -15.45
CA GLY A 208 -7.45 -12.63 -14.89
C GLY A 208 -8.10 -12.58 -13.50
N GLY A 209 -8.83 -11.51 -13.19
CA GLY A 209 -9.40 -11.26 -11.85
C GLY A 209 -10.47 -12.24 -11.36
N TYR A 210 -10.84 -13.22 -12.21
CA TYR A 210 -11.80 -14.27 -11.94
C TYR A 210 -11.17 -15.67 -11.96
N SER A 211 -9.85 -15.79 -12.00
CA SER A 211 -9.19 -17.11 -11.94
C SER A 211 -9.37 -17.77 -10.58
N LYS A 212 -9.22 -19.10 -10.54
CA LYS A 212 -9.24 -19.86 -9.28
C LYS A 212 -8.19 -19.30 -8.31
N PRO A 213 -8.56 -18.94 -7.07
CA PRO A 213 -7.61 -18.33 -6.14
C PRO A 213 -6.53 -19.33 -5.79
N LYS A 214 -5.27 -18.98 -6.04
CA LYS A 214 -4.12 -19.78 -5.62
C LYS A 214 -3.62 -19.28 -4.28
N ILE A 215 -3.14 -20.21 -3.46
CA ILE A 215 -2.57 -19.89 -2.15
C ILE A 215 -1.32 -19.00 -2.30
N THR A 216 -0.56 -19.17 -3.38
CA THR A 216 0.60 -18.33 -3.72
C THR A 216 0.27 -16.86 -3.93
N ASP A 217 -0.98 -16.56 -4.27
CA ASP A 217 -1.41 -15.21 -4.63
C ASP A 217 -1.91 -14.41 -3.41
N ILE A 218 -1.97 -15.06 -2.24
CA ILE A 218 -2.31 -14.43 -0.96
C ILE A 218 -1.19 -13.47 -0.56
N LEU A 219 -1.54 -12.25 -0.15
CA LEU A 219 -0.58 -11.19 0.16
C LEU A 219 0.48 -11.61 1.19
N TRP A 220 0.08 -12.31 2.26
CA TRP A 220 1.02 -12.89 3.23
C TRP A 220 2.10 -13.78 2.60
N ILE A 221 1.69 -14.66 1.69
CA ILE A 221 2.58 -15.62 1.04
C ILE A 221 3.45 -14.91 0.01
N GLN A 222 2.88 -13.94 -0.71
CA GLN A 222 3.63 -13.07 -1.60
C GLN A 222 4.71 -12.29 -0.84
N LEU A 223 4.43 -11.77 0.36
CA LEU A 223 5.41 -11.05 1.18
C LEU A 223 6.58 -11.96 1.58
N ILE A 224 6.31 -13.22 1.91
CA ILE A 224 7.33 -14.22 2.25
C ILE A 224 8.17 -14.61 1.02
N LEU A 225 7.53 -14.73 -0.14
CA LEU A 225 8.21 -15.09 -1.39
C LEU A 225 8.91 -13.90 -2.07
N LEU A 226 8.58 -12.66 -1.67
CA LEU A 226 9.07 -11.43 -2.29
C LEU A 226 10.60 -11.36 -2.38
N PRO A 227 11.39 -11.72 -1.34
CA PRO A 227 12.85 -11.71 -1.46
C PRO A 227 13.35 -12.68 -2.54
N VAL A 228 12.72 -13.84 -2.66
CA VAL A 228 13.09 -14.86 -3.66
C VAL A 228 12.69 -14.42 -5.06
N THR A 229 11.52 -13.82 -5.24
CA THR A 229 11.08 -13.32 -6.55
C THR A 229 11.94 -12.16 -7.01
N ILE A 230 12.32 -11.25 -6.10
CA ILE A 230 13.26 -10.17 -6.37
C ILE A 230 14.64 -10.72 -6.76
N ALA A 231 15.18 -11.69 -6.01
CA ALA A 231 16.45 -12.31 -6.34
C ALA A 231 16.43 -12.99 -7.71
N LYS A 232 15.36 -13.76 -8.01
CA LYS A 232 15.16 -14.38 -9.33
C LYS A 232 15.07 -13.34 -10.44
N TYR A 233 14.38 -12.22 -10.20
CA TYR A 233 14.27 -11.12 -11.16
C TYR A 233 15.63 -10.48 -11.45
N PHE A 234 16.41 -10.16 -10.42
CA PHE A 234 17.76 -9.62 -10.60
C PHE A 234 18.70 -10.61 -11.29
N TYR A 235 18.64 -11.89 -10.93
CA TYR A 235 19.41 -12.93 -11.61
C TYR A 235 19.02 -13.04 -13.10
N TRP A 236 17.73 -13.07 -13.39
CA TRP A 236 17.23 -13.11 -14.77
C TRP A 236 17.70 -11.87 -15.56
N TYR A 237 17.63 -10.69 -14.96
CA TYR A 237 18.07 -9.44 -15.60
C TYR A 237 19.59 -9.41 -15.82
N ALA A 238 20.38 -9.80 -14.82
CA ALA A 238 21.83 -9.88 -14.92
C ALA A 238 22.27 -10.90 -15.99
N ARG A 239 21.61 -12.06 -16.03
CA ARG A 239 21.82 -13.07 -17.09
C ARG A 239 21.45 -12.50 -18.47
N TRP A 240 20.33 -11.79 -18.56
CA TRP A 240 19.85 -11.20 -19.81
C TRP A 240 20.83 -10.14 -20.35
N THR A 241 21.26 -9.22 -19.49
CA THR A 241 22.22 -8.17 -19.87
C THR A 241 23.57 -8.78 -20.25
N TRP A 242 24.04 -9.77 -19.51
CA TRP A 242 25.28 -10.47 -19.85
C TRP A 242 25.22 -11.15 -21.22
N LYS A 243 24.21 -12.00 -21.46
CA LYS A 243 24.08 -12.77 -22.72
C LYS A 243 23.83 -11.89 -23.95
N PHE A 244 22.91 -10.94 -23.84
CA PHE A 244 22.43 -10.20 -25.02
C PHE A 244 23.06 -8.82 -25.18
N SER A 245 23.45 -8.16 -24.08
CA SER A 245 24.09 -6.83 -24.16
C SER A 245 25.62 -6.92 -24.30
N ILE A 246 26.25 -7.84 -23.58
CA ILE A 246 27.72 -7.98 -23.55
C ILE A 246 28.19 -9.00 -24.57
N GLN A 247 27.68 -10.25 -24.49
CA GLN A 247 28.12 -11.33 -25.37
C GLN A 247 27.48 -11.29 -26.78
N ARG A 248 26.39 -10.54 -26.96
CA ARG A 248 25.64 -10.40 -28.22
C ARG A 248 25.25 -11.75 -28.85
N GLU A 249 24.88 -12.73 -28.02
CA GLU A 249 24.35 -14.02 -28.49
C GLU A 249 23.03 -13.82 -29.26
N PRO A 250 22.75 -14.61 -30.32
CA PRO A 250 21.44 -14.57 -30.98
C PRO A 250 20.33 -15.04 -30.03
N TYR A 251 19.15 -14.42 -30.12
CA TYR A 251 18.01 -14.80 -29.28
C TYR A 251 17.56 -16.24 -29.55
N GLY A 252 17.39 -17.04 -28.49
CA GLY A 252 16.71 -18.33 -28.54
C GLY A 252 15.20 -18.18 -28.75
N LEU A 253 14.50 -19.30 -28.85
CA LEU A 253 13.06 -19.31 -29.12
C LEU A 253 12.26 -18.64 -28.00
N GLU A 254 12.58 -18.97 -26.74
CA GLU A 254 11.92 -18.38 -25.56
C GLU A 254 12.18 -16.87 -25.45
N GLU A 255 13.42 -16.44 -25.70
CA GLU A 255 13.79 -15.04 -25.66
C GLU A 255 13.14 -14.23 -26.79
N LYS A 256 13.00 -14.82 -27.98
CA LYS A 256 12.21 -14.22 -29.08
C LYS A 256 10.77 -14.02 -28.65
N HIS A 257 10.11 -15.03 -28.06
CA HIS A 257 8.75 -14.86 -27.55
C HIS A 257 8.67 -13.79 -26.45
N TYR A 258 9.67 -13.71 -25.55
CA TYR A 258 9.73 -12.66 -24.53
C TYR A 258 9.81 -11.25 -25.14
N VAL A 259 10.66 -11.05 -26.15
CA VAL A 259 10.82 -9.75 -26.83
C VAL A 259 9.58 -9.39 -27.64
N ILE A 260 9.00 -10.33 -28.38
CA ILE A 260 7.74 -10.13 -29.12
C ILE A 260 6.64 -9.69 -28.15
N ARG A 261 6.45 -10.42 -27.05
CA ARG A 261 5.49 -10.08 -26.00
C ARG A 261 5.74 -8.68 -25.44
N LYS A 262 7.00 -8.34 -25.17
CA LYS A 262 7.40 -7.03 -24.66
C LYS A 262 7.09 -5.91 -25.65
N ASN A 263 7.37 -6.11 -26.94
CA ASN A 263 7.07 -5.16 -28.01
C ASN A 263 5.56 -4.93 -28.14
N MET A 264 4.75 -5.99 -28.01
CA MET A 264 3.29 -5.93 -28.04
C MET A 264 2.67 -5.29 -26.79
N GLY A 265 3.39 -5.20 -25.67
CA GLY A 265 2.86 -4.67 -24.42
C GLY A 265 1.76 -5.55 -23.78
N VAL A 266 1.72 -6.84 -24.11
CA VAL A 266 0.72 -7.78 -23.60
C VAL A 266 1.22 -8.54 -22.37
N THR A 267 0.32 -8.87 -21.44
CA THR A 267 0.64 -9.68 -20.26
C THR A 267 1.05 -11.10 -20.67
N HIS A 268 1.87 -11.79 -19.87
CA HIS A 268 2.22 -13.20 -20.10
C HIS A 268 1.01 -14.08 -20.42
N LEU A 269 -0.03 -13.99 -19.58
CA LEU A 269 -1.27 -14.76 -19.72
C LEU A 269 -2.05 -14.41 -20.99
N GLN A 270 -1.96 -13.19 -21.49
CA GLN A 270 -2.61 -12.82 -22.75
C GLN A 270 -1.87 -13.44 -23.93
N TYR A 271 -0.54 -13.37 -23.90
CA TYR A 271 0.30 -13.93 -24.95
C TYR A 271 0.24 -15.46 -25.02
N GLU A 272 0.25 -16.15 -23.88
CA GLU A 272 0.07 -17.60 -23.83
C GLU A 272 -1.31 -18.05 -24.34
N GLY A 273 -2.31 -17.18 -24.23
CA GLY A 273 -3.68 -17.45 -24.68
C GLY A 273 -3.92 -17.22 -26.16
N LEU A 274 -2.92 -16.67 -26.87
CA LEU A 274 -2.97 -16.58 -28.33
C LEU A 274 -2.89 -17.98 -28.94
N GLU A 275 -3.53 -18.14 -30.10
CA GLU A 275 -3.43 -19.39 -30.84
C GLU A 275 -1.97 -19.67 -31.23
N GLU A 276 -1.62 -20.96 -31.28
CA GLU A 276 -0.24 -21.36 -31.60
C GLU A 276 0.13 -20.98 -33.05
N SER A 277 -0.86 -20.92 -33.92
CA SER A 277 -0.78 -20.38 -35.29
C SER A 277 -0.29 -18.93 -35.31
N ASP A 278 -0.86 -18.08 -34.46
CA ASP A 278 -0.51 -16.66 -34.36
C ASP A 278 0.92 -16.50 -33.83
N LYS A 279 1.30 -17.27 -32.79
CA LYS A 279 2.67 -17.25 -32.25
C LYS A 279 3.70 -17.67 -33.31
N ALA A 280 3.39 -18.70 -34.11
CA ALA A 280 4.24 -19.14 -35.21
C ALA A 280 4.35 -18.06 -36.31
N MET A 281 3.25 -17.36 -36.62
CA MET A 281 3.26 -16.22 -37.54
C MET A 281 4.18 -15.10 -37.05
N PHE A 282 4.17 -14.77 -35.75
CA PHE A 282 5.03 -13.72 -35.20
C PHE A 282 6.51 -14.07 -35.27
N LEU A 283 6.86 -15.34 -35.08
CA LEU A 283 8.22 -15.82 -35.28
C LEU A 283 8.62 -15.74 -36.74
N LYS A 284 7.73 -16.12 -37.67
CA LYS A 284 7.99 -16.05 -39.12
C LYS A 284 8.18 -14.62 -39.63
N GLN A 285 7.47 -13.65 -39.04
CA GLN A 285 7.57 -12.22 -39.37
C GLN A 285 8.69 -11.50 -38.60
N GLU A 286 9.46 -12.22 -37.78
CA GLU A 286 10.57 -11.67 -37.00
C GLU A 286 10.21 -10.47 -36.13
N LEU A 287 9.03 -10.51 -35.48
CA LEU A 287 8.50 -9.38 -34.70
C LEU A 287 9.31 -9.06 -33.43
N TRP A 288 10.37 -9.81 -33.13
CA TRP A 288 11.33 -9.45 -32.08
C TRP A 288 12.20 -8.25 -32.49
N ILE A 289 12.32 -7.97 -33.80
CA ILE A 289 13.00 -6.80 -34.33
C ILE A 289 12.06 -5.59 -34.24
N PRO A 290 12.45 -4.48 -33.58
CA PRO A 290 11.58 -3.33 -33.37
C PRO A 290 11.01 -2.71 -34.65
N GLU A 291 11.77 -2.71 -35.75
CA GLU A 291 11.32 -2.13 -37.02
C GLU A 291 10.24 -2.99 -37.69
N ASN A 292 10.42 -4.31 -37.73
CA ASN A 292 9.41 -5.24 -38.25
C ASN A 292 8.11 -5.15 -37.44
N PHE A 293 8.24 -5.00 -36.12
CA PHE A 293 7.09 -4.82 -35.24
C PHE A 293 6.31 -3.51 -35.53
N LYS A 294 7.01 -2.39 -35.81
CA LYS A 294 6.34 -1.13 -36.17
C LYS A 294 5.54 -1.27 -37.46
N VAL A 295 6.11 -1.91 -38.48
CA VAL A 295 5.43 -2.17 -39.76
C VAL A 295 4.20 -3.05 -39.53
N TYR A 296 4.35 -4.16 -38.83
CA TYR A 296 3.23 -5.04 -38.47
C TYR A 296 2.12 -4.30 -37.72
N LYS A 297 2.49 -3.44 -36.76
CA LYS A 297 1.53 -2.65 -36.00
C LYS A 297 0.76 -1.69 -36.90
N GLN A 298 1.43 -1.01 -37.82
CA GLN A 298 0.80 -0.12 -38.79
C GLN A 298 -0.16 -0.88 -39.71
N GLU A 299 0.26 -2.02 -40.26
CA GLU A 299 -0.60 -2.87 -41.09
C GLU A 299 -1.85 -3.34 -40.33
N LYS A 300 -1.70 -3.74 -39.06
CA LYS A 300 -2.84 -4.15 -38.24
C LYS A 300 -3.79 -3.01 -37.91
N GLU A 301 -3.26 -1.81 -37.66
CA GLU A 301 -4.08 -0.62 -37.46
C GLU A 301 -4.82 -0.22 -38.75
N GLU A 302 -4.19 -0.33 -39.91
CA GLU A 302 -4.82 -0.09 -41.21
C GLU A 302 -5.90 -1.12 -41.54
N GLN A 303 -5.62 -2.42 -41.32
CA GLN A 303 -6.61 -3.49 -41.45
C GLN A 303 -7.81 -3.25 -40.53
N MET A 304 -7.57 -2.87 -39.27
CA MET A 304 -8.64 -2.55 -38.33
C MET A 304 -9.45 -1.34 -38.81
N LYS A 305 -8.79 -0.26 -39.28
CA LYS A 305 -9.46 0.91 -39.84
C LYS A 305 -10.27 0.58 -41.09
N ALA A 306 -9.76 -0.26 -41.99
CA ALA A 306 -10.47 -0.72 -43.17
C ALA A 306 -11.70 -1.56 -42.80
N ASN A 307 -11.54 -2.55 -41.90
CA ASN A 307 -12.65 -3.37 -41.40
C ASN A 307 -13.74 -2.53 -40.72
N LEU A 308 -13.35 -1.54 -39.91
CA LEU A 308 -14.28 -0.58 -39.32
C LEU A 308 -14.93 0.30 -40.39
N ALA A 309 -14.16 0.74 -41.39
CA ALA A 309 -14.67 1.52 -42.50
C ALA A 309 -15.62 0.73 -43.41
N GLU A 310 -15.52 -0.59 -43.48
CA GLU A 310 -16.47 -1.44 -44.20
C GLU A 310 -17.73 -1.73 -43.38
N ASN A 311 -17.58 -1.91 -42.07
CA ASN A 311 -18.67 -2.27 -41.16
C ASN A 311 -19.82 -1.23 -41.19
N SER A 312 -20.98 -1.65 -41.71
CA SER A 312 -22.18 -0.80 -41.83
C SER A 312 -22.63 -0.19 -40.49
N ARG A 313 -22.51 -0.94 -39.38
CA ARG A 313 -22.86 -0.48 -38.03
C ARG A 313 -21.90 0.60 -37.52
N TYR A 314 -20.62 0.50 -37.87
CA TYR A 314 -19.65 1.53 -37.54
C TYR A 314 -19.85 2.78 -38.43
N LYS A 315 -20.20 2.62 -39.71
CA LYS A 315 -20.58 3.75 -40.60
C LYS A 315 -21.80 4.50 -40.08
N SER A 316 -22.82 3.80 -39.56
CA SER A 316 -24.01 4.45 -38.97
C SER A 316 -23.67 5.14 -37.65
N TYR A 317 -22.93 4.47 -36.75
CA TYR A 317 -22.46 5.06 -35.51
C TYR A 317 -21.58 6.31 -35.73
N ARG A 318 -20.66 6.26 -36.69
CA ARG A 318 -19.80 7.41 -37.06
C ARG A 318 -20.62 8.58 -37.60
N ARG A 319 -21.66 8.33 -38.40
CA ARG A 319 -22.60 9.35 -38.86
C ARG A 319 -23.38 9.95 -37.70
N TYR A 320 -23.92 9.11 -36.81
CA TYR A 320 -24.62 9.55 -35.60
C TYR A 320 -23.73 10.43 -34.71
N MET A 321 -22.48 10.01 -34.44
CA MET A 321 -21.52 10.76 -33.63
C MET A 321 -21.10 12.09 -34.27
N LYS A 322 -21.04 12.17 -35.62
CA LYS A 322 -20.79 13.43 -36.33
C LYS A 322 -21.95 14.42 -36.16
N THR A 323 -23.17 13.92 -36.04
CA THR A 323 -24.38 14.73 -35.83
C THR A 323 -24.64 15.06 -34.35
N HIS A 324 -24.22 14.20 -33.40
CA HIS A 324 -24.61 14.31 -31.98
C HIS A 324 -23.44 14.51 -30.98
N GLY A 325 -22.16 14.44 -31.37
CA GLY A 325 -21.02 14.71 -30.45
C GLY A 325 -20.60 16.19 -30.45
N LYS A 326 -19.94 16.80 -29.46
CA LYS A 326 -19.71 16.54 -28.02
C LYS A 326 -20.65 17.48 -27.24
N GLY A 327 -21.55 16.95 -26.41
CA GLY A 327 -22.44 17.76 -25.55
C GLY A 327 -23.90 17.32 -25.53
N SER A 328 -24.32 16.41 -26.41
CA SER A 328 -25.66 15.82 -26.35
C SER A 328 -25.74 14.79 -25.20
N MET A 329 -26.24 15.21 -24.04
CA MET A 329 -26.90 14.25 -23.13
C MET A 329 -28.34 14.10 -23.65
N THR A 330 -28.65 12.98 -24.27
CA THR A 330 -30.05 12.55 -24.40
C THR A 330 -30.32 11.52 -23.32
N PHE A 331 -31.12 11.88 -22.31
CA PHE A 331 -31.97 10.90 -21.66
C PHE A 331 -33.03 10.48 -22.67
N GLN A 332 -33.18 9.19 -22.94
CA GLN A 332 -34.33 8.68 -23.67
C GLN A 332 -35.41 8.32 -22.64
N GLU A 333 -36.62 8.85 -22.87
CA GLU A 333 -37.87 8.46 -22.21
C GLU A 333 -38.19 6.97 -22.38
#